data_AF-A0A938JMQ0-F1
#
_entry.id   AF-A0A938JMQ0-F1
#
_cell.length_a   1.000
_cell.length_b   1.000
_cell.length_c   1.000
_cell.angle_alpha   90.00
_cell.angle_beta   90.00
_cell.angle_gamma   90.00
#
_symmetry.space_group_name_H-M   'P 1'
#
loop_
_entity.id
_entity.type
_entity.pdbx_description
1 polymer ?
#
loop_
_entity_poly.entity_id
_entity_poly.type
_entity_poly.pdbx_seq_one_letter_code
_entity_poly.pdbx_strand_id
1 'polypeptide(L)'
;MKINKLKIKLTREIFMVVSLVLLSIIIIVIPILTINNNNRMDNLSKEISDIKNIVIERESQIKDFSILVNNFNQILTITYFGYAEPISGGRNKDFTAFSLFHNDKFYLITAGHCVEYESVKYTNFRFKSYNGMEISPNLIYYENDFKNMRDFAIFTSGSVRKGLYPDTENNNPLYILGNADRKINLLKAYNLNIAKEGESGSAVLNSRCRVVGVLINNKNGYTPIEIVLKILDDVEIQE
;
A
#
# COMPACT_ATOMS: atom_id res chain seq x y z
N MET A 1 34.86 -86.29 -32.65
CA MET A 1 33.55 -85.92 -32.05
C MET A 1 33.63 -85.25 -30.66
N LYS A 2 34.64 -85.53 -29.80
CA LYS A 2 34.75 -84.92 -28.45
C LYS A 2 35.10 -83.41 -28.42
N ILE A 3 35.90 -82.91 -29.37
CA ILE A 3 36.36 -81.50 -29.40
C ILE A 3 35.20 -80.51 -29.68
N ASN A 4 34.25 -80.87 -30.54
CA ASN A 4 33.07 -80.03 -30.82
C ASN A 4 32.12 -79.91 -29.61
N LYS A 5 31.95 -80.97 -28.80
CA LYS A 5 31.14 -80.90 -27.57
C LYS A 5 31.77 -79.98 -26.52
N LEU A 6 33.10 -79.95 -26.42
CA LEU A 6 33.80 -79.08 -25.47
C LEU A 6 33.72 -77.59 -25.87
N LYS A 7 33.87 -77.28 -27.18
CA LYS A 7 33.68 -75.92 -27.71
C LYS A 7 32.26 -75.40 -27.51
N ILE A 8 31.25 -76.24 -27.73
CA ILE A 8 29.84 -75.89 -27.53
C ILE A 8 29.52 -75.66 -26.04
N LYS A 9 30.11 -76.44 -25.14
CA LYS A 9 29.95 -76.25 -23.69
C LYS A 9 30.60 -74.94 -23.21
N LEU A 10 31.82 -74.67 -23.65
CA LEU A 10 32.55 -73.45 -23.29
C LEU A 10 31.85 -72.19 -23.82
N THR A 11 31.33 -72.21 -25.05
CA THR A 11 30.55 -71.07 -25.60
C THR A 11 29.24 -70.86 -24.84
N ARG A 12 28.56 -71.92 -24.40
CA ARG A 12 27.36 -71.80 -23.55
C ARG A 12 27.67 -71.20 -22.17
N GLU A 13 28.76 -71.62 -21.53
CA GLU A 13 29.18 -71.09 -20.23
C GLU A 13 29.56 -69.61 -20.33
N ILE A 14 30.34 -69.24 -21.37
CA ILE A 14 30.68 -67.84 -21.65
C ILE A 14 29.41 -67.01 -21.90
N PHE A 15 28.48 -67.52 -22.70
CA PHE A 15 27.22 -66.82 -22.99
C PHE A 15 26.36 -66.63 -21.72
N MET A 16 26.29 -67.63 -20.84
CA MET A 16 25.58 -67.50 -19.56
C MET A 16 26.22 -66.44 -18.66
N VAL A 17 27.56 -66.43 -18.55
CA VAL A 17 28.27 -65.44 -17.74
C VAL A 17 28.04 -64.02 -18.29
N VAL A 18 28.16 -63.83 -19.60
CA VAL A 18 27.90 -62.54 -20.26
C VAL A 18 26.45 -62.10 -20.05
N SER A 19 25.48 -63.03 -20.17
CA SER A 19 24.07 -62.73 -19.94
C SER A 19 23.78 -62.35 -18.48
N LEU A 20 24.43 -63.01 -17.52
CA LEU A 20 24.30 -62.70 -16.10
C LEU A 20 24.85 -61.31 -15.75
N VAL A 21 25.99 -60.94 -16.36
CA VAL A 21 26.61 -59.62 -16.19
C VAL A 21 25.74 -58.52 -16.80
N LEU A 22 25.15 -58.76 -17.98
CA LEU A 22 24.21 -57.82 -18.59
C LEU A 22 22.96 -57.65 -17.72
N LEU A 23 22.41 -58.75 -17.18
CA LEU A 23 21.24 -58.71 -16.32
C LEU A 23 21.51 -57.97 -15.00
N SER A 24 22.69 -58.16 -14.40
CA SER A 24 23.07 -57.45 -13.17
C SER A 24 23.27 -55.96 -13.40
N ILE A 25 23.83 -55.55 -14.56
CA ILE A 25 23.92 -54.14 -14.95
C ILE A 25 22.52 -53.53 -15.10
N ILE A 26 21.60 -54.23 -15.76
CA ILE A 26 20.21 -53.76 -15.96
C ILE A 26 19.51 -53.59 -14.60
N ILE A 27 19.64 -54.57 -13.69
CA ILE A 27 19.01 -54.54 -12.36
C ILE A 27 19.55 -53.40 -11.50
N ILE A 28 20.81 -52.99 -11.66
CA ILE A 28 21.41 -51.93 -10.83
C ILE A 28 21.19 -50.55 -11.46
N VAL A 29 21.39 -50.42 -12.76
CA VAL A 29 21.40 -49.11 -13.45
C VAL A 29 20.00 -48.55 -13.61
N ILE A 30 18.99 -49.39 -13.91
CA ILE A 30 17.62 -48.91 -14.11
C ILE A 30 17.03 -48.29 -12.82
N PRO A 31 17.11 -48.92 -11.63
CA PRO A 31 16.61 -48.32 -10.40
C PRO A 31 17.35 -47.02 -10.03
N ILE A 32 18.67 -46.96 -10.20
CA ILE A 32 19.45 -45.73 -9.92
C ILE A 32 19.01 -44.58 -10.83
N LEU A 33 18.85 -44.83 -12.13
CA LEU A 33 18.33 -43.83 -13.07
C LEU A 33 16.91 -43.39 -12.71
N THR A 34 16.07 -44.32 -12.26
CA THR A 34 14.68 -44.03 -11.86
C THR A 34 14.63 -43.17 -10.59
N ILE A 35 15.44 -43.49 -9.58
CA ILE A 35 15.54 -42.71 -8.33
C ILE A 35 16.06 -41.30 -8.60
N ASN A 36 17.11 -41.16 -9.41
CA ASN A 36 17.66 -39.84 -9.75
C ASN A 36 16.65 -38.99 -10.53
N ASN A 37 15.88 -39.59 -11.44
CA ASN A 37 14.84 -38.87 -12.17
C ASN A 37 13.69 -38.46 -11.23
N ASN A 38 13.26 -39.31 -10.31
CA ASN A 38 12.23 -38.96 -9.33
C ASN A 38 12.66 -37.81 -8.43
N ASN A 39 13.89 -37.85 -7.90
CA ASN A 39 14.43 -36.75 -7.09
C ASN A 39 14.51 -35.43 -7.86
N ARG A 40 14.87 -35.47 -9.15
CA ARG A 40 14.85 -34.27 -10.02
C ARG A 40 13.43 -33.77 -10.24
N MET A 41 12.47 -34.67 -10.47
CA MET A 41 11.06 -34.31 -10.65
C MET A 41 10.44 -33.70 -9.39
N ASP A 42 10.77 -34.22 -8.21
CA ASP A 42 10.30 -33.67 -6.93
C ASP A 42 10.86 -32.27 -6.67
N ASN A 43 12.15 -32.05 -6.97
CA ASN A 43 12.76 -30.73 -6.87
C ASN A 43 12.15 -29.74 -7.86
N LEU A 44 11.96 -30.15 -9.13
CA LEU A 44 11.26 -29.34 -10.13
C LEU A 44 9.83 -29.01 -9.70
N SER A 45 9.11 -29.96 -9.11
CA SER A 45 7.76 -29.73 -8.60
C SER A 45 7.72 -28.69 -7.47
N LYS A 46 8.72 -28.68 -6.58
CA LYS A 46 8.85 -27.66 -5.54
C LYS A 46 9.16 -26.29 -6.13
N GLU A 47 10.14 -26.21 -7.03
CA GLU A 47 10.48 -24.95 -7.72
C GLU A 47 9.27 -24.38 -8.49
N ILE A 48 8.50 -25.22 -9.18
CA ILE A 48 7.26 -24.79 -9.87
C ILE A 48 6.23 -24.26 -8.87
N SER A 49 6.07 -24.91 -7.72
CA SER A 49 5.15 -24.44 -6.67
C SER A 49 5.58 -23.08 -6.10
N ASP A 50 6.87 -22.90 -5.84
CA ASP A 50 7.42 -21.64 -5.32
C ASP A 50 7.27 -20.52 -6.34
N ILE A 51 7.57 -20.78 -7.62
CA ILE A 51 7.35 -19.83 -8.72
C ILE A 51 5.87 -19.46 -8.82
N LYS A 52 4.96 -20.44 -8.70
CA LYS A 52 3.52 -20.18 -8.76
C LYS A 52 3.06 -19.27 -7.63
N ASN A 53 3.56 -19.46 -6.42
CA ASN A 53 3.26 -18.58 -5.28
C ASN A 53 3.77 -17.15 -5.51
N ILE A 54 5.00 -17.02 -6.04
CA ILE A 54 5.56 -15.70 -6.41
C ILE A 54 4.71 -15.02 -7.48
N VAL A 55 4.27 -15.77 -8.51
CA VAL A 55 3.41 -15.23 -9.57
C VAL A 55 2.09 -14.73 -9.00
N ILE A 56 1.43 -15.50 -8.14
CA ILE A 56 0.16 -15.10 -7.49
C ILE A 56 0.34 -13.82 -6.66
N GLU A 57 1.43 -13.73 -5.88
CA GLU A 57 1.74 -12.54 -5.09
C GLU A 57 1.95 -11.30 -5.99
N ARG A 58 2.71 -11.47 -7.08
CA ARG A 58 2.98 -10.39 -8.05
C ARG A 58 1.73 -9.98 -8.82
N GLU A 59 0.86 -10.92 -9.21
CA GLU A 59 -0.42 -10.62 -9.84
C GLU A 59 -1.33 -9.80 -8.92
N SER A 60 -1.38 -10.14 -7.62
CA SER A 60 -2.12 -9.35 -6.63
C SER A 60 -1.57 -7.93 -6.53
N GLN A 61 -0.24 -7.78 -6.43
CA GLN A 61 0.40 -6.46 -6.40
C GLN A 61 0.09 -5.64 -7.67
N ILE A 62 0.16 -6.25 -8.85
CA ILE A 62 -0.15 -5.59 -10.13
C ILE A 62 -1.61 -5.13 -10.16
N LYS A 63 -2.54 -5.95 -9.66
CA LYS A 63 -3.95 -5.60 -9.58
C LYS A 63 -4.16 -4.37 -8.70
N ASP A 64 -3.53 -4.32 -7.53
CA ASP A 64 -3.60 -3.17 -6.62
C ASP A 64 -3.01 -1.90 -7.26
N PHE A 65 -1.88 -2.03 -7.96
CA PHE A 65 -1.28 -0.94 -8.75
C PHE A 65 -2.22 -0.47 -9.87
N SER A 66 -2.90 -1.38 -10.56
CA SER A 66 -3.82 -1.02 -11.65
C SER A 66 -5.02 -0.21 -11.14
N ILE A 67 -5.55 -0.54 -9.95
CA ILE A 67 -6.62 0.21 -9.30
C ILE A 67 -6.14 1.63 -8.98
N LEU A 68 -4.91 1.76 -8.47
CA LEU A 68 -4.30 3.04 -8.17
C LEU A 68 -4.09 3.91 -9.42
N VAL A 69 -3.52 3.33 -10.49
CA VAL A 69 -3.27 4.05 -11.76
C VAL A 69 -4.59 4.47 -12.42
N ASN A 70 -5.57 3.57 -12.48
CA ASN A 70 -6.85 3.85 -13.14
C ASN A 70 -7.67 4.92 -12.40
N ASN A 71 -7.49 5.05 -11.09
CA ASN A 71 -8.18 6.06 -10.28
C ASN A 71 -7.30 7.26 -9.94
N PHE A 72 -6.05 7.30 -10.41
CA PHE A 72 -5.05 8.27 -9.97
C PHE A 72 -5.55 9.71 -10.15
N ASN A 73 -6.05 10.05 -11.34
CA ASN A 73 -6.58 11.40 -11.61
C ASN A 73 -7.74 11.78 -10.69
N GLN A 74 -8.60 10.82 -10.32
CA GLN A 74 -9.70 11.09 -9.38
C GLN A 74 -9.18 11.28 -7.96
N ILE A 75 -8.23 10.44 -7.54
CA ILE A 75 -7.55 10.52 -6.24
C ILE A 75 -6.76 11.83 -6.10
N LEU A 76 -6.23 12.37 -7.19
CA LEU A 76 -5.59 13.69 -7.14
C LEU A 76 -6.61 14.84 -6.99
N THR A 77 -7.85 14.70 -7.48
CA THR A 77 -8.86 15.77 -7.40
C THR A 77 -9.48 15.98 -6.01
N ILE A 78 -9.37 14.99 -5.13
CA ILE A 78 -9.86 15.04 -3.74
C ILE A 78 -8.81 15.59 -2.76
N THR A 79 -7.60 15.88 -3.24
CA THR A 79 -6.51 16.47 -2.45
C THR A 79 -6.37 17.94 -2.81
N TYR A 80 -6.20 18.77 -1.79
CA TYR A 80 -6.20 20.22 -1.88
C TYR A 80 -4.89 20.78 -1.32
N PHE A 81 -4.36 21.76 -2.03
CA PHE A 81 -3.33 22.65 -1.48
C PHE A 81 -4.02 23.75 -0.66
N GLY A 82 -3.74 23.77 0.63
CA GLY A 82 -4.30 24.71 1.58
C GLY A 82 -3.37 25.89 1.84
N TYR A 83 -3.97 27.06 2.02
CA TYR A 83 -3.30 28.30 2.41
C TYR A 83 -4.11 29.01 3.49
N ALA A 84 -3.43 29.58 4.49
CA ALA A 84 -4.05 30.40 5.52
C ALA A 84 -3.15 31.57 5.96
N GLU A 85 -3.79 32.63 6.46
CA GLU A 85 -3.15 33.89 6.84
C GLU A 85 -3.12 34.04 8.37
N PRO A 86 -2.01 34.47 8.98
CA PRO A 86 -1.95 34.66 10.42
C PRO A 86 -2.73 35.90 10.86
N ILE A 87 -3.53 35.79 11.92
CA ILE A 87 -4.35 36.90 12.43
C ILE A 87 -3.48 38.04 12.98
N SER A 88 -2.39 37.72 13.67
CA SER A 88 -1.56 38.70 14.39
C SER A 88 -0.23 39.01 13.68
N GLY A 89 -0.15 38.79 12.37
CA GLY A 89 1.08 38.93 11.59
C GLY A 89 1.99 37.69 11.71
N GLY A 90 2.83 37.47 10.67
CA GLY A 90 3.67 36.28 10.56
C GLY A 90 3.76 35.77 9.12
N ARG A 91 4.29 34.55 8.94
CA ARG A 91 4.28 33.87 7.65
C ARG A 91 2.96 33.14 7.45
N ASN A 92 2.49 33.15 6.21
CA ASN A 92 1.35 32.34 5.80
C ASN A 92 1.62 30.86 6.02
N LYS A 93 0.55 30.11 6.28
CA LYS A 93 0.61 28.66 6.43
C LYS A 93 0.22 28.01 5.13
N ASP A 94 1.12 27.20 4.59
CA ASP A 94 0.82 26.28 3.49
C ASP A 94 0.67 24.88 4.06
N PHE A 95 -0.33 24.16 3.58
CA PHE A 95 -0.67 22.83 4.09
C PHE A 95 -1.36 21.98 3.03
N THR A 96 -1.61 20.72 3.38
CA THR A 96 -2.39 19.80 2.57
C THR A 96 -3.72 19.53 3.25
N ALA A 97 -4.76 19.35 2.46
CA ALA A 97 -6.02 18.81 2.94
C ALA A 97 -6.56 17.76 1.97
N PHE A 98 -7.49 16.95 2.44
CA PHE A 98 -8.21 16.01 1.60
C PHE A 98 -9.70 16.04 1.89
N SER A 99 -10.50 15.65 0.91
CA SER A 99 -11.92 15.45 1.10
C SER A 99 -12.23 14.06 1.63
N LEU A 100 -13.06 13.96 2.65
CA LEU A 100 -13.56 12.75 3.30
C LEU A 100 -15.06 12.66 3.08
N PHE A 101 -15.56 11.47 2.73
CA PHE A 101 -16.99 11.16 2.68
C PHE A 101 -17.40 10.43 3.95
N HIS A 102 -18.39 10.98 4.65
CA HIS A 102 -18.94 10.43 5.90
C HIS A 102 -20.40 10.85 6.04
N ASN A 103 -21.28 9.94 6.46
CA ASN A 103 -22.72 10.16 6.66
C ASN A 103 -23.40 10.98 5.54
N ASP A 104 -23.18 10.58 4.28
CA ASP A 104 -23.73 11.22 3.07
C ASP A 104 -23.31 12.69 2.83
N LYS A 105 -22.32 13.18 3.58
CA LYS A 105 -21.73 14.51 3.46
C LYS A 105 -20.25 14.43 3.07
N PHE A 106 -19.72 15.55 2.57
CA PHE A 106 -18.30 15.70 2.24
C PHE A 106 -17.64 16.75 3.13
N TYR A 107 -16.52 16.38 3.73
CA TYR A 107 -15.75 17.21 4.64
C TYR A 107 -14.34 17.41 4.11
N LEU A 108 -13.76 18.58 4.36
CA LEU A 108 -12.34 18.82 4.11
C LEU A 108 -11.58 18.65 5.43
N ILE A 109 -10.60 17.76 5.42
CA ILE A 109 -9.82 17.40 6.60
C ILE A 109 -8.37 17.84 6.38
N THR A 110 -7.77 18.44 7.40
CA THR A 110 -6.34 18.79 7.45
C THR A 110 -5.80 18.64 8.88
N ALA A 111 -4.55 18.98 9.13
CA ALA A 111 -3.98 18.98 10.48
C ALA A 111 -4.43 20.23 11.26
N GLY A 112 -4.66 20.09 12.54
CA GLY A 112 -5.14 21.17 13.42
C GLY A 112 -4.13 22.30 13.58
N HIS A 113 -2.84 21.98 13.51
CA HIS A 113 -1.76 22.95 13.53
C HIS A 113 -1.67 23.83 12.28
N CYS A 114 -2.48 23.53 11.26
CA CYS A 114 -2.68 24.42 10.13
C CYS A 114 -3.67 25.55 10.48
N VAL A 115 -4.51 25.37 11.50
CA VAL A 115 -5.45 26.36 12.04
C VAL A 115 -4.81 27.19 13.16
N GLU A 116 -4.00 26.57 14.02
CA GLU A 116 -3.33 27.26 15.12
C GLU A 116 -1.99 26.60 15.42
N TYR A 117 -0.87 27.34 15.50
CA TYR A 117 0.43 26.76 15.86
C TYR A 117 1.25 27.75 16.67
N GLU A 118 1.87 27.29 17.77
CA GLU A 118 2.69 28.14 18.66
C GLU A 118 1.97 29.44 19.10
N SER A 119 0.68 29.33 19.43
CA SER A 119 -0.22 30.46 19.80
C SER A 119 -0.55 31.44 18.66
N VAL A 120 -0.14 31.15 17.42
CA VAL A 120 -0.54 31.89 16.22
C VAL A 120 -1.76 31.23 15.62
N LYS A 121 -2.89 31.95 15.59
CA LYS A 121 -4.11 31.52 14.91
C LYS A 121 -4.12 31.99 13.46
N TYR A 122 -4.62 31.13 12.58
CA TYR A 122 -4.76 31.38 11.16
C TYR A 122 -6.22 31.58 10.77
N THR A 123 -6.44 32.34 9.71
CA THR A 123 -7.76 32.66 9.14
C THR A 123 -7.67 32.71 7.61
N ASN A 124 -8.76 33.10 6.94
CA ASN A 124 -8.84 33.23 5.49
C ASN A 124 -8.40 31.95 4.76
N PHE A 125 -8.89 30.81 5.23
CA PHE A 125 -8.52 29.50 4.69
C PHE A 125 -8.98 29.36 3.24
N ARG A 126 -8.03 29.03 2.36
CA ARG A 126 -8.26 28.79 0.93
C ARG A 126 -7.70 27.45 0.54
N PHE A 127 -8.46 26.71 -0.25
CA PHE A 127 -8.14 25.35 -0.66
C PHE A 127 -8.19 25.28 -2.18
N LYS A 128 -7.07 24.93 -2.80
CA LYS A 128 -6.95 24.82 -4.25
C LYS A 128 -6.82 23.35 -4.65
N SER A 129 -7.77 22.84 -5.44
CA SER A 129 -7.69 21.50 -6.00
C SER A 129 -6.74 21.43 -7.20
N TYR A 130 -6.39 20.22 -7.61
CA TYR A 130 -5.50 19.95 -8.75
C TYR A 130 -5.93 20.62 -10.06
N ASN A 131 -7.23 20.71 -10.32
CA ASN A 131 -7.79 21.37 -11.52
C ASN A 131 -7.77 22.91 -11.44
N GLY A 132 -7.19 23.49 -10.39
CA GLY A 132 -7.05 24.93 -10.22
C GLY A 132 -8.26 25.63 -9.57
N MET A 133 -9.33 24.91 -9.26
CA MET A 133 -10.47 25.46 -8.52
C MET A 133 -10.06 25.80 -7.09
N GLU A 134 -10.30 27.04 -6.68
CA GLU A 134 -10.07 27.51 -5.33
C GLU A 134 -11.41 27.66 -4.61
N ILE A 135 -11.47 27.21 -3.36
CA ILE A 135 -12.64 27.30 -2.50
C ILE A 135 -12.25 27.86 -1.14
N SER A 136 -13.18 28.57 -0.51
CA SER A 136 -13.06 29.10 0.84
C SER A 136 -14.06 28.38 1.74
N PRO A 137 -13.67 27.25 2.37
CA PRO A 137 -14.57 26.47 3.20
C PRO A 137 -14.73 27.10 4.59
N ASN A 138 -15.78 26.70 5.29
CA ASN A 138 -16.03 27.10 6.68
C ASN A 138 -15.35 26.10 7.62
N LEU A 139 -14.59 26.60 8.59
CA LEU A 139 -14.07 25.79 9.68
C LEU A 139 -15.23 25.38 10.61
N ILE A 140 -15.37 24.09 10.86
CA ILE A 140 -16.38 23.52 11.76
C ILE A 140 -15.76 23.30 13.14
N TYR A 141 -14.64 22.58 13.16
CA TYR A 141 -14.01 22.13 14.39
C TYR A 141 -12.51 21.91 14.16
N TYR A 142 -11.70 22.09 15.20
CA TYR A 142 -10.30 21.67 15.18
C TYR A 142 -9.82 21.32 16.58
N GLU A 143 -8.82 20.44 16.63
CA GLU A 143 -7.98 20.19 17.80
C GLU A 143 -6.52 20.27 17.36
N ASN A 144 -5.67 20.86 18.20
CA ASN A 144 -4.22 20.87 18.01
C ASN A 144 -3.53 20.32 19.26
N ASP A 145 -3.64 19.01 19.47
CA ASP A 145 -2.90 18.27 20.49
C ASP A 145 -1.96 17.27 19.82
N PHE A 146 -0.81 17.79 19.40
CA PHE A 146 0.29 17.00 18.84
C PHE A 146 0.76 15.86 19.75
N LYS A 147 0.71 16.03 21.08
CA LYS A 147 1.27 15.06 22.02
C LYS A 147 0.44 13.79 22.07
N ASN A 148 -0.88 13.94 21.97
CA ASN A 148 -1.82 12.83 22.01
C ASN A 148 -2.31 12.40 20.62
N MET A 149 -1.62 12.83 19.54
CA MET A 149 -2.01 12.53 18.15
C MET A 149 -3.44 12.98 17.82
N ARG A 150 -3.93 14.06 18.45
CA ARG A 150 -5.24 14.67 18.21
C ARG A 150 -5.05 16.04 17.58
N ASP A 151 -4.53 16.03 16.35
CA ASP A 151 -4.16 17.23 15.63
C ASP A 151 -4.81 17.21 14.24
N PHE A 152 -6.03 17.74 14.18
CA PHE A 152 -6.87 17.74 12.98
C PHE A 152 -7.77 18.97 12.94
N ALA A 153 -8.21 19.32 11.74
CA ALA A 153 -9.23 20.34 11.51
C ALA A 153 -10.22 19.85 10.47
N ILE A 154 -11.47 20.21 10.68
CA ILE A 154 -12.63 19.80 9.89
C ILE A 154 -13.27 21.05 9.30
N PHE A 155 -13.45 21.03 8.00
CA PHE A 155 -14.05 22.11 7.24
C PHE A 155 -15.20 21.58 6.39
N THR A 156 -16.15 22.45 6.06
CA THR A 156 -17.23 22.16 5.10
C THR A 156 -17.25 23.17 3.97
N SER A 157 -17.66 22.73 2.79
CA SER A 157 -17.94 23.61 1.66
C SER A 157 -19.00 23.02 0.77
N GLY A 158 -19.97 23.86 0.42
CA GLY A 158 -20.97 23.57 -0.60
C GLY A 158 -20.40 23.35 -2.00
N SER A 159 -19.09 23.40 -2.22
CA SER A 159 -18.45 23.09 -3.52
C SER A 159 -17.82 21.69 -3.57
N VAL A 160 -17.65 21.01 -2.43
CA VAL A 160 -17.03 19.68 -2.38
C VAL A 160 -18.09 18.61 -2.62
N ARG A 161 -17.78 17.65 -3.51
CA ARG A 161 -18.74 16.65 -4.03
C ARG A 161 -18.20 15.23 -4.14
N LYS A 162 -16.95 15.03 -3.71
CA LYS A 162 -16.23 13.75 -3.79
C LYS A 162 -15.29 13.69 -2.61
N GLY A 163 -15.05 12.51 -2.07
CA GLY A 163 -14.15 12.31 -0.93
C GLY A 163 -13.70 10.86 -0.82
N LEU A 164 -12.69 10.63 0.01
CA LEU A 164 -12.19 9.32 0.36
C LEU A 164 -13.11 8.66 1.39
N TYR A 165 -13.11 7.34 1.39
CA TYR A 165 -13.78 6.56 2.42
C TYR A 165 -12.82 6.26 3.57
N PRO A 166 -13.26 6.40 4.84
CA PRO A 166 -12.47 6.00 5.99
C PRO A 166 -12.43 4.46 6.15
N ASP A 167 -11.48 3.99 6.96
CA ASP A 167 -11.36 2.60 7.39
C ASP A 167 -10.88 2.55 8.84
N THR A 168 -11.75 2.13 9.73
CA THR A 168 -11.48 1.97 11.16
C THR A 168 -11.05 0.56 11.53
N GLU A 169 -11.18 -0.41 10.61
CA GLU A 169 -10.87 -1.83 10.87
C GLU A 169 -9.43 -2.17 10.46
N ASN A 170 -8.98 -1.68 9.30
CA ASN A 170 -7.62 -1.90 8.82
C ASN A 170 -6.82 -0.59 8.90
N ASN A 171 -6.22 -0.34 10.05
CA ASN A 171 -5.46 0.87 10.34
C ASN A 171 -3.98 0.81 9.89
N ASN A 172 -3.58 -0.20 9.12
CA ASN A 172 -2.18 -0.34 8.68
C ASN A 172 -1.84 0.70 7.59
N PRO A 173 -0.98 1.70 7.88
CA PRO A 173 -0.67 2.76 6.93
C PRO A 173 0.31 2.25 5.86
N LEU A 174 -0.05 2.43 4.59
CA LEU A 174 0.81 2.05 3.44
C LEU A 174 1.14 3.20 2.51
N TYR A 175 0.28 4.22 2.44
CA TYR A 175 0.48 5.34 1.53
C TYR A 175 0.15 6.68 2.18
N ILE A 176 0.74 7.74 1.62
CA ILE A 176 0.40 9.13 1.90
C ILE A 176 -0.06 9.75 0.59
N LEU A 177 -1.24 10.34 0.62
CA LEU A 177 -1.77 11.17 -0.46
C LEU A 177 -1.70 12.63 -0.02
N GLY A 178 -0.78 13.38 -0.62
CA GLY A 178 -0.44 14.73 -0.17
C GLY A 178 -0.09 15.70 -1.28
N ASN A 179 0.08 16.98 -0.94
CA ASN A 179 0.66 17.95 -1.85
C ASN A 179 2.13 18.20 -1.50
N ALA A 180 3.04 17.83 -2.40
CA ALA A 180 4.45 18.16 -2.25
C ALA A 180 4.79 19.43 -3.04
N ASP A 181 5.67 20.24 -2.46
CA ASP A 181 6.29 21.40 -3.12
C ASP A 181 5.27 22.40 -3.71
N ARG A 182 4.07 22.47 -3.11
CA ARG A 182 2.99 23.45 -3.37
C ARG A 182 2.39 23.40 -4.79
N LYS A 183 2.65 22.33 -5.54
CA LYS A 183 2.31 22.26 -6.97
C LYS A 183 1.75 20.93 -7.43
N ILE A 184 2.10 19.82 -6.77
CA ILE A 184 1.78 18.49 -7.27
C ILE A 184 1.18 17.66 -6.15
N ASN A 185 -0.03 17.15 -6.39
CA ASN A 185 -0.61 16.11 -5.57
C ASN A 185 0.10 14.79 -5.90
N LEU A 186 0.60 14.10 -4.89
CA LEU A 186 1.40 12.88 -5.02
C LEU A 186 0.85 11.80 -4.10
N LEU A 187 0.88 10.59 -4.61
CA LEU A 187 0.76 9.39 -3.79
C LEU A 187 2.15 8.78 -3.60
N LYS A 188 2.52 8.50 -2.36
CA LYS A 188 3.81 7.87 -2.03
C LYS A 188 3.66 6.82 -0.96
N ALA A 189 4.60 5.88 -0.93
CA ALA A 189 4.66 4.85 0.11
C ALA A 189 4.88 5.48 1.50
N TYR A 190 4.34 4.85 2.54
CA TYR A 190 4.51 5.20 3.94
C TYR A 190 5.75 4.49 4.52
N ASN A 191 6.81 5.25 4.78
CA ASN A 191 8.17 4.88 5.19
C ASN A 191 8.69 5.93 6.20
N LEU A 192 9.74 5.63 6.96
CA LEU A 192 10.26 6.54 8.00
C LEU A 192 11.03 7.71 7.36
N ASN A 193 10.67 8.97 7.69
CA ASN A 193 11.24 10.26 7.22
C ASN A 193 10.57 10.94 6.01
N ILE A 194 9.25 10.86 5.86
CA ILE A 194 8.58 11.24 4.60
C ILE A 194 8.13 12.69 4.49
N ALA A 195 7.60 13.29 5.56
CA ALA A 195 6.81 14.50 5.36
C ALA A 195 7.74 15.68 5.04
N LYS A 196 7.59 16.21 3.83
CA LYS A 196 8.17 17.50 3.44
C LYS A 196 7.31 18.62 4.01
N GLU A 197 7.90 19.80 4.10
CA GLU A 197 7.16 21.01 4.45
C GLU A 197 5.94 21.19 3.51
N GLY A 198 4.76 21.45 4.10
CA GLY A 198 3.49 21.60 3.37
C GLY A 198 2.64 20.32 3.26
N GLU A 199 3.17 19.15 3.61
CA GLU A 199 2.42 17.89 3.57
C GLU A 199 1.61 17.59 4.83
N SER A 200 1.73 18.41 5.87
CA SER A 200 0.84 18.35 7.03
C SER A 200 -0.63 18.40 6.58
N GLY A 201 -1.45 17.49 7.11
CA GLY A 201 -2.84 17.31 6.73
C GLY A 201 -3.07 16.37 5.54
N SER A 202 -2.03 15.74 5.00
CA SER A 202 -2.17 14.68 3.97
C SER A 202 -2.98 13.48 4.48
N ALA A 203 -3.70 12.81 3.57
CA ALA A 203 -4.41 11.59 3.92
C ALA A 203 -3.42 10.43 4.06
N VAL A 204 -3.52 9.67 5.15
CA VAL A 204 -2.81 8.40 5.34
C VAL A 204 -3.75 7.28 4.92
N LEU A 205 -3.30 6.42 4.01
CA LEU A 205 -4.11 5.39 3.37
C LEU A 205 -3.57 3.97 3.61
N ASN A 206 -4.47 2.99 3.69
CA ASN A 206 -4.12 1.57 3.70
C ASN A 206 -4.07 0.94 2.29
N SER A 207 -3.89 -0.38 2.20
CA SER A 207 -3.86 -1.14 0.94
C SER A 207 -5.13 -1.02 0.10
N ARG A 208 -6.27 -0.71 0.73
CA ARG A 208 -7.56 -0.52 0.06
C ARG A 208 -7.80 0.93 -0.39
N CYS A 209 -6.79 1.79 -0.29
CA CYS A 209 -6.90 3.23 -0.55
C CYS A 209 -7.95 3.94 0.31
N ARG A 210 -8.19 3.42 1.53
CA ARG A 210 -9.09 4.04 2.50
C ARG A 210 -8.30 4.82 3.54
N VAL A 211 -8.91 5.89 4.06
CA VAL A 211 -8.28 6.79 5.04
C VAL A 211 -8.19 6.09 6.38
N VAL A 212 -6.97 5.99 6.91
CA VAL A 212 -6.70 5.52 8.27
C VAL A 212 -6.25 6.65 9.20
N GLY A 213 -5.90 7.80 8.63
CA GLY A 213 -5.63 8.99 9.43
C GLY A 213 -5.20 10.23 8.66
N VAL A 214 -4.83 11.25 9.42
CA VAL A 214 -4.38 12.57 8.96
C VAL A 214 -2.90 12.74 9.33
N LEU A 215 -2.02 13.01 8.37
CA LEU A 215 -0.60 13.18 8.64
C LEU A 215 -0.34 14.48 9.43
N ILE A 216 0.37 14.39 10.57
CA ILE A 216 0.59 15.55 11.45
C ILE A 216 2.07 15.93 11.59
N ASN A 217 3.01 15.02 11.35
CA ASN A 217 4.44 15.35 11.43
C ASN A 217 5.32 14.52 10.48
N ASN A 218 6.58 14.92 10.38
CA ASN A 218 7.61 14.29 9.53
C ASN A 218 8.21 12.99 10.08
N LYS A 219 7.83 12.60 11.30
CA LYS A 219 8.22 11.34 11.96
C LYS A 219 7.11 10.29 11.89
N ASN A 220 6.27 10.35 10.86
CA ASN A 220 5.15 9.43 10.65
C ASN A 220 4.07 9.49 11.75
N GLY A 221 3.98 10.58 12.51
CA GLY A 221 2.82 10.81 13.35
C GLY A 221 1.62 11.12 12.48
N TYR A 222 0.49 10.48 12.77
CA TYR A 222 -0.80 10.79 12.18
C TYR A 222 -1.89 10.75 13.25
N THR A 223 -2.93 11.55 13.07
CA THR A 223 -4.17 11.43 13.85
C THR A 223 -5.01 10.29 13.29
N PRO A 224 -5.35 9.26 14.09
CA PRO A 224 -6.23 8.18 13.65
C PRO A 224 -7.58 8.70 13.15
N ILE A 225 -8.06 8.15 12.02
CA ILE A 225 -9.30 8.63 11.39
C ILE A 225 -10.51 8.47 12.31
N GLU A 226 -10.53 7.44 13.16
CA GLU A 226 -11.60 7.17 14.13
C GLU A 226 -11.88 8.36 15.06
N ILE A 227 -10.84 9.14 15.41
CA ILE A 227 -10.97 10.32 16.27
C ILE A 227 -11.74 11.41 15.50
N VAL A 228 -11.41 11.62 14.23
CA VAL A 228 -12.07 12.59 13.36
C VAL A 228 -13.53 12.19 13.13
N LEU A 229 -13.80 10.91 12.86
CA LEU A 229 -15.16 10.40 12.64
C LEU A 229 -16.05 10.62 13.85
N LYS A 230 -15.54 10.33 15.06
CA LYS A 230 -16.28 10.55 16.30
C LYS A 230 -16.73 12.01 16.46
N ILE A 231 -15.86 12.96 16.13
CA ILE A 231 -16.21 14.38 16.17
C ILE A 231 -17.23 14.75 15.10
N LEU A 232 -17.11 14.18 13.89
CA LEU A 232 -18.11 14.40 12.83
C LEU A 232 -19.50 13.93 13.27
N ASP A 233 -19.58 12.75 13.89
CA ASP A 233 -20.84 12.23 14.44
C ASP A 233 -21.41 13.17 15.52
N ASP A 234 -20.56 13.70 16.41
CA ASP A 234 -20.98 14.63 17.48
C ASP A 234 -21.46 15.99 16.93
N VAL A 235 -20.82 16.50 15.88
CA VAL A 235 -21.19 17.77 15.23
C VAL A 235 -22.50 17.63 14.44
N GLU A 236 -22.69 16.53 13.72
CA GLU A 236 -23.90 16.30 12.92
C GLU A 236 -25.16 16.20 13.77
N ILE A 237 -25.05 15.71 15.01
CA ILE A 237 -26.18 15.67 15.96
C ILE A 237 -26.66 17.09 16.36
N GLN A 238 -25.83 18.11 16.17
CA GLN A 238 -26.13 19.50 16.56
C GLN A 238 -26.69 20.38 15.42
N GLU A 239 -26.66 19.91 14.17
CA GLU A 239 -27.28 20.57 13.00
C GLU A 239 -28.73 20.11 12.78
#